data_AF-A0A316YW54-F1
#
_entry.id   AF-A0A316YW54-F1
#
_cell.length_a   1.000
_cell.length_b   1.000
_cell.length_c   1.000
_cell.angle_alpha   90.00
_cell.angle_beta   90.00
_cell.angle_gamma   90.00
#
_symmetry.space_group_name_H-M   'P 1'
#
loop_
_entity.id
_entity.type
_entity.pdbx_description
1 polymer ?
#
loop_
_entity_poly.entity_id
_entity_poly.type
_entity_poly.pdbx_seq_one_letter_code
_entity_poly.pdbx_strand_id
1 'polypeptide(L)'
;MARSVRDEDDDEEERQALLHPTTLARRRNGWASSPPLLLVLLLTLSAGSNYAESCLGPLKSLLVSELNLTNAQYGVISSATQLSNTVVPLFCGLWIDVHGASRVARLATLSVVLGCLGSAVALEAGSYLGLVVSRMVQGLGVVAVDMAAVKLLVLWFRDAGWLGSAISIDFAFARLLGVVGKATAVPIASSWSSTPKTSRTFWVASFVASISFGASIAYLGLEDEPRYPRTSLQTQTQRHTRARTTMRSALTALRSLPAFFVVIAATQFYQPIAVFNNLSADVIRWKGQSPRQAGWTSSLGQVAPIFVAPWLGLFF
;
A
#
# COMPACT_ATOMS: atom_id res chain seq x y z
N MET A 1 -40.45 -44.55 9.88
CA MET A 1 -38.98 -44.62 10.11
C MET A 1 -38.17 -43.82 9.08
N ALA A 2 -38.55 -43.72 7.81
CA ALA A 2 -37.79 -42.96 6.80
C ALA A 2 -38.01 -41.42 6.78
N ARG A 3 -38.97 -40.88 7.55
CA ARG A 3 -39.17 -39.43 7.68
C ARG A 3 -38.28 -38.78 8.76
N SER A 4 -38.05 -39.46 9.88
CA SER A 4 -37.25 -38.86 10.98
C SER A 4 -35.75 -38.80 10.68
N VAL A 5 -35.23 -39.70 9.83
CA VAL A 5 -33.81 -39.68 9.43
C VAL A 5 -33.52 -38.51 8.48
N ARG A 6 -34.51 -38.10 7.67
CA ARG A 6 -34.37 -36.98 6.73
C ARG A 6 -34.40 -35.63 7.44
N ASP A 7 -35.24 -35.52 8.47
CA ASP A 7 -35.30 -34.32 9.32
C ASP A 7 -34.03 -34.18 10.18
N GLU A 8 -33.40 -35.29 10.61
CA GLU A 8 -32.11 -35.26 11.33
C GLU A 8 -30.93 -34.88 10.42
N ASP A 9 -30.87 -35.37 9.18
CA ASP A 9 -29.82 -35.01 8.22
C ASP A 9 -29.92 -33.52 7.79
N ASP A 10 -31.14 -33.00 7.59
CA ASP A 10 -31.37 -31.58 7.24
C ASP A 10 -31.00 -30.64 8.42
N ASP A 11 -31.29 -31.03 9.66
CA ASP A 11 -30.90 -30.29 10.87
C ASP A 11 -29.37 -30.33 11.11
N GLU A 12 -28.70 -31.41 10.70
CA GLU A 12 -27.26 -31.57 10.85
C GLU A 12 -26.48 -30.83 9.75
N GLU A 13 -27.00 -30.78 8.52
CA GLU A 13 -26.51 -29.90 7.44
C GLU A 13 -26.70 -28.42 7.78
N GLU A 14 -27.85 -28.04 8.36
CA GLU A 14 -28.09 -26.67 8.81
C GLU A 14 -27.19 -26.31 10.01
N ARG A 15 -26.95 -27.24 10.96
CA ARG A 15 -25.97 -27.07 12.03
C ARG A 15 -24.53 -26.98 11.51
N GLN A 16 -24.15 -27.76 10.50
CA GLN A 16 -22.82 -27.68 9.89
C GLN A 16 -22.64 -26.39 9.07
N ALA A 17 -23.69 -25.90 8.40
CA ALA A 17 -23.72 -24.60 7.75
C ALA A 17 -23.67 -23.44 8.77
N LEU A 18 -24.25 -23.62 9.96
CA LEU A 18 -24.16 -22.67 11.08
C LEU A 18 -22.80 -22.72 11.82
N LEU A 19 -22.06 -23.83 11.71
CA LEU A 19 -20.71 -24.00 12.26
C LEU A 19 -19.61 -23.57 11.28
N HIS A 20 -19.97 -23.21 10.05
CA HIS A 20 -19.04 -22.56 9.14
C HIS A 20 -18.51 -21.26 9.79
N PRO A 21 -17.20 -21.00 9.81
CA PRO A 21 -16.61 -19.83 10.47
C PRO A 21 -17.14 -18.48 9.91
N THR A 22 -17.77 -18.52 8.73
CA THR A 22 -18.39 -17.38 8.04
C THR A 22 -19.78 -17.00 8.57
N THR A 23 -20.60 -17.97 9.02
CA THR A 23 -21.97 -17.71 9.52
C THR A 23 -21.96 -17.17 10.96
N LEU A 24 -21.05 -17.65 11.81
CA LEU A 24 -20.81 -17.10 13.15
C LEU A 24 -20.20 -15.69 13.10
N ALA A 25 -19.38 -15.38 12.10
CA ALA A 25 -18.77 -14.06 11.91
C ALA A 25 -19.76 -12.98 11.45
N ARG A 26 -20.85 -13.36 10.78
CA ARG A 26 -21.91 -12.43 10.34
C ARG A 26 -22.81 -11.98 11.50
N ARG A 27 -22.84 -12.74 12.60
CA ARG A 27 -23.84 -12.58 13.67
C ARG A 27 -23.37 -11.81 14.90
N ARG A 28 -22.07 -11.48 15.05
CA ARG A 28 -21.53 -11.05 16.36
C ARG A 28 -21.18 -9.57 16.55
N ASN A 29 -21.07 -8.71 15.52
CA ASN A 29 -20.66 -7.31 15.73
C ASN A 29 -21.59 -6.31 15.01
N GLY A 30 -22.35 -5.52 15.77
CA GLY A 30 -23.36 -4.57 15.27
C GLY A 30 -22.84 -3.41 14.40
N TRP A 31 -21.53 -3.18 14.34
CA TRP A 31 -20.90 -2.11 13.52
C TRP A 31 -19.96 -2.62 12.43
N ALA A 32 -19.49 -3.87 12.54
CA ALA A 32 -18.75 -4.59 11.47
C ALA A 32 -19.66 -4.97 10.28
N SER A 33 -20.93 -4.57 10.34
CA SER A 33 -21.97 -4.68 9.33
C SER A 33 -21.99 -3.51 8.34
N SER A 34 -21.11 -2.50 8.49
CA SER A 34 -21.03 -1.34 7.60
C SER A 34 -19.89 -1.50 6.58
N PRO A 35 -20.10 -2.21 5.44
CA PRO A 35 -19.08 -2.34 4.39
C PRO A 35 -18.41 -1.03 3.94
N PRO A 36 -19.06 0.15 3.91
CA PRO A 36 -18.40 1.38 3.48
C PRO A 36 -17.37 1.90 4.49
N LEU A 37 -17.60 1.78 5.81
CA LEU A 37 -16.68 2.31 6.82
C LEU A 37 -15.38 1.50 6.83
N LEU A 38 -15.51 0.18 6.72
CA LEU A 38 -14.37 -0.72 6.56
C LEU A 38 -13.59 -0.43 5.29
N LEU A 39 -14.28 -0.21 4.16
CA LEU A 39 -13.63 0.15 2.91
C LEU A 39 -12.82 1.44 3.09
N VAL A 40 -13.42 2.51 3.62
CA VAL A 40 -12.73 3.78 3.90
C VAL A 40 -11.49 3.56 4.76
N LEU A 41 -11.59 2.74 5.80
CA LEU A 41 -10.46 2.46 6.67
C LEU A 41 -9.32 1.74 5.94
N LEU A 42 -9.64 0.76 5.09
CA LEU A 42 -8.66 0.05 4.27
C LEU A 42 -8.01 0.96 3.23
N LEU A 43 -8.79 1.84 2.57
CA LEU A 43 -8.29 2.86 1.65
C LEU A 43 -7.30 3.81 2.35
N THR A 44 -7.60 4.19 3.60
CA THR A 44 -6.72 5.09 4.36
C THR A 44 -5.39 4.46 4.79
N LEU A 45 -5.23 3.12 4.73
CA LEU A 45 -3.97 2.45 5.08
C LEU A 45 -2.84 2.82 4.12
N SER A 46 -3.12 2.80 2.81
CA SER A 46 -2.15 3.13 1.76
C SER A 46 -2.07 4.64 1.49
N ALA A 47 -2.74 5.48 2.30
CA ALA A 47 -2.81 6.89 1.99
C ALA A 47 -1.48 7.63 2.20
N GLY A 48 -0.83 7.40 3.35
CA GLY A 48 0.44 8.02 3.68
C GLY A 48 1.58 7.63 2.75
N SER A 49 1.66 6.36 2.35
CA SER A 49 2.68 5.86 1.42
C SER A 49 2.57 6.55 0.05
N ASN A 50 1.38 6.52 -0.55
CA ASN A 50 1.13 7.07 -1.87
C ASN A 50 1.32 8.59 -1.94
N TYR A 51 0.89 9.30 -0.89
CA TYR A 51 1.11 10.74 -0.79
C TYR A 51 2.61 11.07 -0.69
N ALA A 52 3.33 10.39 0.20
CA ALA A 52 4.73 10.70 0.47
C ALA A 52 5.67 10.36 -0.72
N GLU A 53 5.44 9.25 -1.42
CA GLU A 53 6.21 8.91 -2.62
C GLU A 53 6.00 9.95 -3.73
N SER A 54 4.75 10.40 -3.91
CA SER A 54 4.37 11.30 -5.00
C SER A 54 4.89 12.73 -4.83
N CYS A 55 5.21 13.15 -3.60
CA CYS A 55 5.80 14.46 -3.33
C CYS A 55 7.22 14.61 -3.90
N LEU A 56 7.98 13.52 -4.06
CA LEU A 56 9.42 13.59 -4.37
C LEU A 56 9.72 14.16 -5.76
N GLY A 57 8.90 13.84 -6.77
CA GLY A 57 9.13 14.27 -8.15
C GLY A 57 9.16 15.79 -8.29
N PRO A 58 8.08 16.51 -7.91
CA PRO A 58 8.03 17.97 -8.00
C PRO A 58 9.07 18.70 -7.13
N LEU A 59 9.52 18.07 -6.04
CA LEU A 59 10.49 18.66 -5.10
C LEU A 59 11.95 18.51 -5.53
N LYS A 60 12.25 17.74 -6.59
CA LYS A 60 13.64 17.46 -7.01
C LYS A 60 14.51 18.72 -7.11
N SER A 61 14.05 19.69 -7.89
CA SER A 61 14.80 20.93 -8.13
C SER A 61 15.04 21.76 -6.87
N LEU A 62 14.08 21.78 -5.93
CA LEU A 62 14.22 22.43 -4.63
C LEU A 62 15.23 21.69 -3.75
N LEU A 63 15.10 20.36 -3.66
CA LEU A 63 15.98 19.51 -2.87
C LEU A 63 17.44 19.59 -3.32
N VAL A 64 17.67 19.60 -4.64
CA VAL A 64 19.00 19.77 -5.25
C VAL A 64 19.60 21.12 -4.87
N SER A 65 18.81 22.19 -4.87
CA SER A 65 19.28 23.53 -4.48
C SER A 65 19.51 23.68 -2.97
N GLU A 66 18.66 23.07 -2.13
CA GLU A 66 18.74 23.21 -0.66
C GLU A 66 19.93 22.43 -0.09
N LEU A 67 20.21 21.23 -0.59
CA LEU A 67 21.26 20.35 -0.10
C LEU A 67 22.55 20.40 -0.94
N ASN A 68 22.61 21.27 -1.96
CA ASN A 68 23.70 21.35 -2.93
C ASN A 68 24.07 19.97 -3.53
N LEU A 69 23.05 19.19 -3.89
CA LEU A 69 23.24 17.81 -4.37
C LEU A 69 23.49 17.77 -5.88
N THR A 70 24.16 16.73 -6.32
CA THR A 70 24.23 16.36 -7.74
C THR A 70 22.98 15.60 -8.17
N ASN A 71 22.64 15.64 -9.47
CA ASN A 71 21.55 14.84 -10.02
C ASN A 71 21.75 13.33 -9.78
N ALA A 72 22.99 12.86 -9.69
CA ALA A 72 23.32 11.46 -9.35
C ALA A 72 22.91 11.11 -7.92
N GLN A 73 23.19 11.98 -6.95
CA GLN A 73 22.78 11.79 -5.55
C GLN A 73 21.26 11.81 -5.39
N TYR A 74 20.55 12.66 -6.14
CA TYR A 74 19.09 12.57 -6.20
C TYR A 74 18.61 11.22 -6.74
N GLY A 75 19.28 10.71 -7.79
CA GLY A 75 19.01 9.38 -8.33
C GLY A 75 19.10 8.29 -7.27
N VAL A 76 20.09 8.36 -6.37
CA VAL A 76 20.24 7.44 -5.23
C VAL A 76 19.07 7.57 -4.26
N ILE A 77 18.66 8.79 -3.88
CA ILE A 77 17.52 9.03 -2.98
C ILE A 77 16.24 8.44 -3.56
N SER A 78 15.97 8.68 -4.85
CA SER A 78 14.79 8.15 -5.54
C SER A 78 14.85 6.63 -5.67
N SER A 79 16.03 6.06 -5.90
CA SER A 79 16.21 4.62 -6.07
C SER A 79 16.19 3.86 -4.75
N ALA A 80 16.52 4.51 -3.63
CA ALA A 80 16.53 3.89 -2.30
C ALA A 80 15.14 3.33 -1.92
N THR A 81 14.07 4.06 -2.22
CA THR A 81 12.70 3.57 -2.02
C THR A 81 12.36 2.44 -3.00
N GLN A 82 12.77 2.54 -4.27
CA GLN A 82 12.47 1.53 -5.30
C GLN A 82 13.23 0.21 -5.13
N LEU A 83 14.43 0.26 -4.55
CA LEU A 83 15.20 -0.92 -4.22
C LEU A 83 14.45 -1.78 -3.20
N SER A 84 13.92 -1.15 -2.14
CA SER A 84 13.03 -1.80 -1.18
C SER A 84 11.80 -2.39 -1.87
N ASN A 85 11.23 -1.65 -2.82
CA ASN A 85 10.06 -2.10 -3.61
C ASN A 85 10.33 -3.32 -4.49
N THR A 86 11.59 -3.62 -4.81
CA THR A 86 11.95 -4.78 -5.66
C THR A 86 12.23 -6.04 -4.85
N VAL A 87 13.00 -5.92 -3.76
CA VAL A 87 13.49 -7.09 -3.01
C VAL A 87 12.48 -7.55 -1.96
N VAL A 88 11.83 -6.61 -1.26
CA VAL A 88 11.04 -6.99 -0.08
C VAL A 88 9.65 -7.54 -0.33
N PRO A 89 8.97 -7.37 -1.50
CA PRO A 89 7.70 -8.03 -1.74
C PRO A 89 7.75 -9.56 -1.55
N LEU A 90 8.86 -10.20 -1.96
CA LEU A 90 9.06 -11.64 -1.82
C LEU A 90 9.06 -12.09 -0.35
N PHE A 91 9.65 -11.28 0.53
CA PHE A 91 9.70 -11.56 1.97
C PHE A 91 8.42 -11.13 2.68
N CYS A 92 7.83 -10.00 2.28
CA CYS A 92 6.59 -9.47 2.85
C CYS A 92 5.42 -10.42 2.65
N GLY A 93 5.28 -11.06 1.48
CA GLY A 93 4.23 -12.04 1.24
C GLY A 93 4.27 -13.20 2.25
N LEU A 94 5.45 -13.79 2.45
CA LEU A 94 5.66 -14.84 3.44
C LEU A 94 5.40 -14.34 4.87
N TRP A 95 5.81 -13.11 5.17
CA TRP A 95 5.65 -12.53 6.48
C TRP A 95 4.17 -12.30 6.83
N ILE A 96 3.39 -11.83 5.85
CA ILE A 96 1.94 -11.67 5.93
C ILE A 96 1.24 -13.02 6.12
N ASP A 97 1.71 -14.06 5.43
CA ASP A 97 1.15 -15.42 5.57
C ASP A 97 1.37 -16.03 6.96
N VAL A 98 2.51 -15.72 7.60
CA VAL A 98 2.85 -16.27 8.93
C VAL A 98 2.25 -15.44 10.08
N HIS A 99 2.30 -14.11 10.00
CA HIS A 99 1.93 -13.22 11.11
C HIS A 99 0.51 -12.65 11.00
N GLY A 100 -0.12 -12.82 9.84
CA GLY A 100 -1.43 -12.25 9.51
C GLY A 100 -1.33 -10.82 8.98
N ALA A 101 -2.23 -10.49 8.04
CA ALA A 101 -2.24 -9.20 7.34
C ALA A 101 -2.40 -8.00 8.29
N SER A 102 -3.27 -8.06 9.29
CA SER A 102 -3.52 -6.96 10.23
C SER A 102 -2.29 -6.57 11.05
N ARG A 103 -1.47 -7.56 11.45
CA ARG A 103 -0.24 -7.30 12.22
C ARG A 103 0.84 -6.69 11.33
N VAL A 104 0.98 -7.20 10.11
CA VAL A 104 1.94 -6.65 9.15
C VAL A 104 1.54 -5.24 8.73
N ALA A 105 0.26 -4.97 8.47
CA ALA A 105 -0.24 -3.64 8.13
C ALA A 105 0.14 -2.58 9.18
N ARG A 106 0.06 -2.91 10.47
CA ARG A 106 0.53 -2.03 11.56
C ARG A 106 2.02 -1.74 11.50
N LEU A 107 2.84 -2.77 11.44
CA LEU A 107 4.29 -2.61 11.44
C LEU A 107 4.75 -1.87 10.19
N ALA A 108 4.08 -2.13 9.06
CA ALA A 108 4.33 -1.47 7.80
C ALA A 108 3.95 0.02 7.85
N THR A 109 2.74 0.36 8.30
CA THR A 109 2.31 1.76 8.47
C THR A 109 3.18 2.52 9.47
N LEU A 110 3.63 1.88 10.56
CA LEU A 110 4.61 2.45 11.48
C LEU A 110 5.96 2.72 10.77
N SER A 111 6.45 1.79 9.97
CA SER A 111 7.68 1.97 9.18
C SER A 111 7.54 3.13 8.19
N VAL A 112 6.38 3.31 7.56
CA VAL A 112 6.10 4.47 6.69
C VAL A 112 6.16 5.77 7.49
N VAL A 113 5.53 5.84 8.67
CA VAL A 113 5.58 7.02 9.55
C VAL A 113 7.02 7.35 9.94
N LEU A 114 7.79 6.37 10.40
CA LEU A 114 9.20 6.56 10.79
C LEU A 114 10.07 7.00 9.61
N GLY A 115 9.84 6.45 8.42
CA GLY A 115 10.54 6.86 7.20
C GLY A 115 10.21 8.30 6.78
N CYS A 116 8.94 8.71 6.87
CA CYS A 116 8.52 10.08 6.58
C CYS A 116 9.08 11.08 7.61
N LEU A 117 8.97 10.77 8.90
CA LEU A 117 9.50 11.60 9.99
C LEU A 117 11.02 11.72 9.89
N GLY A 118 11.70 10.60 9.63
CA GLY A 118 13.14 10.58 9.40
C GLY A 118 13.54 11.43 8.19
N SER A 119 12.75 11.41 7.11
CA SER A 119 12.98 12.27 5.94
C SER A 119 12.84 13.75 6.31
N ALA A 120 11.81 14.12 7.06
CA ALA A 120 11.60 15.50 7.51
C ALA A 120 12.76 16.00 8.38
N VAL A 121 13.17 15.20 9.38
CA VAL A 121 14.29 15.52 10.27
C VAL A 121 15.62 15.59 9.51
N ALA A 122 15.88 14.66 8.60
CA ALA A 122 17.10 14.64 7.80
C ALA A 122 17.22 15.87 6.89
N LEU A 123 16.10 16.34 6.33
CA LEU A 123 16.05 17.56 5.54
C LEU A 123 16.29 18.81 6.38
N GLU A 124 15.74 18.88 7.59
CA GLU A 124 16.01 19.99 8.51
C GLU A 124 17.48 20.04 8.95
N ALA A 125 18.09 18.86 9.18
CA ALA A 125 19.48 18.71 9.56
C ALA A 125 20.47 18.82 8.38
N GLY A 126 19.99 18.90 7.14
CA GLY A 126 20.85 18.93 5.95
C GLY A 126 21.59 17.61 5.67
N SER A 127 21.14 16.49 6.23
CA SER A 127 21.87 15.21 6.17
C SER A 127 21.43 14.36 4.98
N TYR A 128 22.31 14.23 3.98
CA TYR A 128 22.10 13.35 2.82
C TYR A 128 21.93 11.89 3.21
N LEU A 129 22.81 11.35 4.07
CA LEU A 129 22.74 9.94 4.50
C LEU A 129 21.48 9.66 5.33
N GLY A 130 21.10 10.59 6.21
CA GLY A 130 19.85 10.48 6.97
C GLY A 130 18.64 10.39 6.06
N LEU A 131 18.62 11.17 4.97
CA LEU A 131 17.55 11.15 3.99
C LEU A 131 17.52 9.80 3.25
N VAL A 132 18.65 9.29 2.76
CA VAL A 132 18.71 7.98 2.08
C VAL A 132 18.23 6.85 2.99
N VAL A 133 18.70 6.79 4.24
CA VAL A 133 18.30 5.75 5.20
C VAL A 133 16.79 5.82 5.48
N SER A 134 16.26 7.02 5.73
CA SER A 134 14.83 7.21 5.96
C SER A 134 13.97 6.78 4.76
N ARG A 135 14.47 6.98 3.53
CA ARG A 135 13.82 6.51 2.30
C ARG A 135 13.81 5.00 2.13
N MET A 136 14.87 4.33 2.56
CA MET A 136 14.91 2.87 2.57
C MET A 136 13.87 2.32 3.54
N VAL A 137 13.83 2.85 4.77
CA VAL A 137 12.86 2.47 5.82
C VAL A 137 11.42 2.72 5.36
N GLN A 138 11.17 3.85 4.71
CA GLN A 138 9.88 4.15 4.11
C GLN A 138 9.50 3.10 3.06
N GLY A 139 10.39 2.78 2.11
CA GLY A 139 10.11 1.82 1.03
C GLY A 139 9.78 0.42 1.55
N LEU A 140 10.43 -0.03 2.63
CA LEU A 140 10.07 -1.29 3.30
C LEU A 140 8.62 -1.29 3.78
N GLY A 141 8.18 -0.17 4.35
CA GLY A 141 6.82 0.02 4.82
C GLY A 141 5.81 0.07 3.67
N VAL A 142 6.09 0.83 2.62
CA VAL A 142 5.19 1.02 1.45
C VAL A 142 4.76 -0.32 0.88
N VAL A 143 5.73 -1.19 0.55
CA VAL A 143 5.46 -2.53 0.00
C VAL A 143 4.56 -3.36 0.92
N ALA A 144 4.90 -3.38 2.20
CA ALA A 144 4.21 -4.21 3.16
C ALA A 144 2.78 -3.72 3.43
N VAL A 145 2.56 -2.40 3.40
CA VAL A 145 1.22 -1.79 3.52
C VAL A 145 0.37 -2.18 2.31
N ASP A 146 0.85 -2.00 1.09
CA ASP A 146 0.06 -2.26 -0.12
C ASP A 146 -0.31 -3.74 -0.24
N MET A 147 0.63 -4.65 0.06
CA MET A 147 0.34 -6.09 0.09
C MET A 147 -0.68 -6.46 1.18
N ALA A 148 -0.57 -5.86 2.36
CA ALA A 148 -1.50 -6.12 3.45
C ALA A 148 -2.89 -5.55 3.16
N ALA A 149 -3.00 -4.35 2.58
CA ALA A 149 -4.25 -3.69 2.21
C ALA A 149 -5.04 -4.54 1.22
N VAL A 150 -4.41 -4.99 0.12
CA VAL A 150 -5.05 -5.88 -0.86
C VAL A 150 -5.50 -7.19 -0.20
N LYS A 151 -4.67 -7.80 0.66
CA LYS A 151 -5.05 -9.05 1.34
C LYS A 151 -6.23 -8.86 2.29
N LEU A 152 -6.29 -7.72 2.99
CA LEU A 152 -7.42 -7.37 3.84
C LEU A 152 -8.69 -7.14 3.01
N LEU A 153 -8.61 -6.43 1.88
CA LEU A 153 -9.74 -6.25 0.96
C LEU A 153 -10.27 -7.60 0.48
N VAL A 154 -9.40 -8.52 0.08
CA VAL A 154 -9.78 -9.89 -0.31
C VAL A 154 -10.46 -10.62 0.85
N LEU A 155 -9.92 -10.55 2.06
CA LEU A 155 -10.49 -11.24 3.23
C LEU A 155 -11.92 -10.78 3.55
N TRP A 156 -12.23 -9.50 3.33
CA TRP A 156 -13.52 -8.91 3.70
C TRP A 156 -14.54 -8.92 2.57
N PHE A 157 -14.11 -8.79 1.31
CA PHE A 157 -15.00 -8.62 0.16
C PHE A 157 -15.07 -9.85 -0.76
N ARG A 158 -14.35 -10.94 -0.47
CA ARG A 158 -14.40 -12.18 -1.28
C ARG A 158 -15.81 -12.72 -1.47
N ASP A 159 -16.63 -12.74 -0.43
CA ASP A 159 -17.98 -13.31 -0.47
C ASP A 159 -19.06 -12.28 -0.86
N ALA A 160 -18.65 -11.02 -1.08
CA ALA A 160 -19.57 -9.92 -1.34
C ALA A 160 -19.91 -9.74 -2.83
N GLY A 161 -19.15 -10.38 -3.74
CA GLY A 161 -19.37 -10.32 -5.19
C GLY A 161 -18.86 -9.04 -5.89
N TRP A 162 -18.33 -8.06 -5.14
CA TRP A 162 -17.77 -6.80 -5.67
C TRP A 162 -16.31 -6.59 -5.28
N LEU A 163 -15.56 -7.67 -5.13
CA LEU A 163 -14.13 -7.64 -4.77
C LEU A 163 -13.29 -6.87 -5.79
N GLY A 164 -13.51 -7.09 -7.10
CA GLY A 164 -12.79 -6.41 -8.16
C GLY A 164 -12.99 -4.90 -8.12
N SER A 165 -14.22 -4.46 -7.85
CA SER A 165 -14.56 -3.06 -7.61
C SER A 165 -13.85 -2.49 -6.37
N ALA A 166 -13.83 -3.19 -5.24
CA ALA A 166 -13.18 -2.74 -4.02
C ALA A 166 -11.67 -2.51 -4.19
N ILE A 167 -10.98 -3.46 -4.82
CA ILE A 167 -9.54 -3.37 -5.13
C ILE A 167 -9.27 -2.23 -6.12
N SER A 168 -10.14 -2.06 -7.11
CA SER A 168 -9.99 -0.99 -8.10
C SER A 168 -10.21 0.40 -7.53
N ILE A 169 -11.13 0.55 -6.58
CA ILE A 169 -11.33 1.79 -5.82
C ILE A 169 -10.10 2.10 -4.97
N ASP A 170 -9.46 1.10 -4.37
CA ASP A 170 -8.18 1.27 -3.65
C ASP A 170 -7.07 1.81 -4.54
N PHE A 171 -6.87 1.20 -5.71
CA PHE A 171 -5.90 1.73 -6.68
C PHE A 171 -6.25 3.13 -7.17
N ALA A 172 -7.53 3.43 -7.41
CA ALA A 172 -7.95 4.77 -7.81
C ALA A 172 -7.68 5.81 -6.71
N PHE A 173 -7.95 5.45 -5.45
CA PHE A 173 -7.69 6.30 -4.30
C PHE A 173 -6.19 6.56 -4.12
N ALA A 174 -5.35 5.53 -4.27
CA ALA A 174 -3.90 5.67 -4.29
C ALA A 174 -3.42 6.67 -5.35
N ARG A 175 -3.99 6.62 -6.57
CA ARG A 175 -3.66 7.58 -7.65
C ARG A 175 -4.18 8.99 -7.37
N LEU A 176 -5.36 9.13 -6.76
CA LEU A 176 -5.88 10.42 -6.32
C LEU A 176 -4.91 11.07 -5.32
N LEU A 177 -4.43 10.31 -4.33
CA LEU A 177 -3.46 10.82 -3.36
C LEU A 177 -2.12 11.17 -4.00
N GLY A 178 -1.72 10.45 -5.04
CA GLY A 178 -0.55 10.80 -5.82
C GLY A 178 -0.71 12.13 -6.58
N VAL A 179 -1.88 12.38 -7.15
CA VAL A 179 -2.21 13.68 -7.78
C VAL A 179 -2.16 14.80 -6.75
N VAL A 180 -2.81 14.61 -5.60
CA VAL A 180 -2.84 15.59 -4.51
C VAL A 180 -1.42 15.85 -4.03
N GLY A 181 -0.63 14.81 -3.74
CA GLY A 181 0.77 14.95 -3.30
C GLY A 181 1.63 15.72 -4.29
N LYS A 182 1.52 15.43 -5.60
CA LYS A 182 2.26 16.18 -6.62
C LYS A 182 1.85 17.66 -6.70
N ALA A 183 0.54 17.93 -6.63
CA ALA A 183 -0.01 19.27 -6.74
C ALA A 183 0.30 20.14 -5.51
N THR A 184 0.27 19.55 -4.31
CA THR A 184 0.46 20.28 -3.04
C THR A 184 1.93 20.41 -2.64
N ALA A 185 2.82 19.55 -3.13
CA ALA A 185 4.22 19.51 -2.69
C ALA A 185 4.98 20.84 -2.83
N VAL A 186 4.86 21.52 -3.98
CA VAL A 186 5.56 22.79 -4.24
C VAL A 186 4.90 23.96 -3.49
N PRO A 187 3.57 24.15 -3.52
CA PRO A 187 2.91 25.16 -2.70
C PRO A 187 3.26 25.06 -1.21
N ILE A 188 3.19 23.86 -0.63
CA ILE A 188 3.48 23.63 0.80
C ILE A 188 4.92 24.06 1.13
N ALA A 189 5.90 23.65 0.33
CA ALA A 189 7.30 24.04 0.53
C ALA A 189 7.50 25.57 0.54
N SER A 190 6.71 26.30 -0.25
CA SER A 190 6.78 27.76 -0.43
C SER A 190 5.83 28.60 0.45
N SER A 191 4.94 27.97 1.22
CA SER A 191 3.78 28.66 1.82
C SER A 191 4.07 29.46 3.09
N TRP A 192 5.06 29.06 3.89
CA TRP A 192 5.16 29.49 5.29
C TRP A 192 6.33 30.44 5.62
N SER A 193 7.22 30.73 4.66
CA SER A 193 8.35 31.66 4.85
C SER A 193 8.99 32.05 3.51
N SER A 194 9.75 33.15 3.49
CA SER A 194 10.46 33.69 2.32
C SER A 194 11.47 32.70 1.70
N THR A 195 11.93 31.70 2.46
CA THR A 195 12.81 30.62 1.95
C THR A 195 11.99 29.33 1.78
N PRO A 196 11.92 28.76 0.57
CA PRO A 196 11.30 27.45 0.36
C PRO A 196 12.15 26.38 1.06
N LYS A 197 11.50 25.52 1.83
CA LYS A 197 12.14 24.39 2.53
C LYS A 197 11.39 23.11 2.21
N THR A 198 12.11 22.13 1.68
CA THR A 198 11.58 20.82 1.29
C THR A 198 11.14 20.00 2.50
N SER A 199 11.78 20.21 3.66
CA SER A 199 11.41 19.63 4.96
C SER A 199 9.91 19.77 5.29
N ARG A 200 9.31 20.93 4.97
CA ARG A 200 7.89 21.22 5.29
C ARG A 200 6.92 20.25 4.62
N THR A 201 7.18 19.89 3.38
CA THR A 201 6.33 18.94 2.65
C THR A 201 6.43 17.54 3.26
N PHE A 202 7.61 17.14 3.75
CA PHE A 202 7.79 15.87 4.44
C PHE A 202 7.19 15.85 5.85
N TRP A 203 7.10 16.98 6.54
CA TRP A 203 6.30 17.09 7.77
C TRP A 203 4.81 16.85 7.51
N VAL A 204 4.25 17.44 6.46
CA VAL A 204 2.87 17.16 6.05
C VAL A 204 2.70 15.70 5.65
N ALA A 205 3.63 15.14 4.88
CA ALA A 205 3.60 13.72 4.51
C ALA A 205 3.66 12.80 5.75
N SER A 206 4.44 13.17 6.76
CA SER A 206 4.50 12.46 8.04
C SER A 206 3.17 12.50 8.78
N PHE A 207 2.49 13.65 8.80
CA PHE A 207 1.17 13.79 9.39
C PHE A 207 0.12 12.91 8.67
N VAL A 208 0.12 12.91 7.34
CA VAL A 208 -0.76 12.02 6.54
C VAL A 208 -0.44 10.55 6.83
N ALA A 209 0.83 10.18 6.93
CA ALA A 209 1.23 8.84 7.32
C ALA A 209 0.79 8.46 8.75
N SER A 210 0.81 9.42 9.70
CA SER A 210 0.29 9.20 11.05
C SER A 210 -1.22 8.95 11.06
N ILE A 211 -1.98 9.59 10.17
CA ILE A 211 -3.41 9.27 9.97
C ILE A 211 -3.57 7.83 9.48
N SER A 212 -2.78 7.38 8.50
CA SER A 212 -2.78 5.99 8.05
C SER A 212 -2.43 4.99 9.16
N PHE A 213 -1.48 5.34 10.04
CA PHE A 213 -1.16 4.53 11.21
C PHE A 213 -2.32 4.51 12.23
N GLY A 214 -2.97 5.65 12.47
CA GLY A 214 -4.18 5.73 13.30
C GLY A 214 -5.32 4.88 12.76
N ALA A 215 -5.53 4.90 11.44
CA ALA A 215 -6.48 4.02 10.76
C ALA A 215 -6.15 2.53 10.95
N SER A 216 -4.88 2.17 10.88
CA SER A 216 -4.41 0.80 11.15
C SER A 216 -4.68 0.36 12.59
N ILE A 217 -4.54 1.26 13.57
CA ILE A 217 -4.92 1.00 14.97
C ILE A 217 -6.44 0.87 15.12
N ALA A 218 -7.21 1.79 14.53
CA ALA A 218 -8.66 1.74 14.58
C ALA A 218 -9.21 0.45 13.97
N TYR A 219 -8.60 -0.04 12.89
CA TYR A 219 -8.95 -1.32 12.28
C TYR A 219 -8.82 -2.49 13.26
N LEU A 220 -7.86 -2.46 14.19
CA LEU A 220 -7.71 -3.49 15.21
C LEU A 220 -8.71 -3.39 16.34
N GLY A 221 -9.10 -2.17 16.71
CA GLY A 221 -10.19 -1.96 17.65
C GLY A 221 -11.52 -2.51 17.12
N LEU A 222 -11.63 -2.69 15.80
CA LEU A 222 -12.78 -3.30 15.13
C LEU A 222 -12.61 -4.81 14.88
N GLU A 223 -11.40 -5.34 14.99
CA GLU A 223 -11.09 -6.76 14.77
C GLU A 223 -11.11 -7.52 16.10
N ASP A 224 -12.31 -7.88 16.58
CA ASP A 224 -12.47 -8.57 17.88
C ASP A 224 -11.89 -10.00 17.92
N GLU A 225 -11.58 -10.60 16.77
CA GLU A 225 -10.81 -11.84 16.69
C GLU A 225 -10.22 -11.98 15.28
N PRO A 226 -8.95 -12.40 15.11
CA PRO A 226 -8.38 -12.54 13.77
C PRO A 226 -9.21 -13.54 12.97
N ARG A 227 -9.85 -13.08 11.88
CA ARG A 227 -10.50 -13.92 10.86
C ARG A 227 -9.56 -14.86 10.11
N TYR A 228 -8.28 -14.86 10.46
CA TYR A 228 -7.43 -15.98 10.12
C TYR A 228 -7.92 -17.18 10.92
N PRO A 229 -8.23 -18.33 10.29
CA PRO A 229 -8.33 -19.56 11.05
C PRO A 229 -7.02 -19.68 11.84
N ARG A 230 -7.10 -19.42 13.15
CA ARG A 230 -6.08 -19.85 14.08
C ARG A 230 -6.18 -21.34 13.98
N THR A 231 -5.40 -21.96 13.08
CA THR A 231 -5.09 -23.37 13.20
C THR A 231 -4.50 -23.48 14.60
N SER A 232 -5.34 -23.94 15.52
CA SER A 232 -5.08 -24.09 16.93
C SER A 232 -3.70 -24.73 17.08
N LEU A 233 -2.82 -24.08 17.85
CA LEU A 233 -1.60 -24.70 18.36
C LEU A 233 -0.60 -25.21 17.29
N GLN A 234 -0.27 -24.42 16.27
CA GLN A 234 0.89 -24.75 15.43
C GLN A 234 2.20 -24.31 16.12
N THR A 235 2.94 -25.31 16.63
CA THR A 235 4.29 -25.18 17.19
C THR A 235 5.23 -24.45 16.21
N GLN A 236 6.17 -23.66 16.74
CA GLN A 236 7.14 -22.84 15.98
C GLN A 236 7.82 -23.60 14.83
N THR A 237 8.00 -24.92 14.99
CA THR A 237 8.53 -25.86 13.99
C THR A 237 7.70 -25.94 12.70
N GLN A 238 6.35 -25.90 12.77
CA GLN A 238 5.46 -25.97 11.61
C GLN A 238 5.45 -24.69 10.77
N ARG A 239 5.71 -23.51 11.37
CA ARG A 239 5.78 -22.23 10.64
C ARG A 239 6.97 -22.17 9.69
N HIS A 240 8.14 -22.64 10.14
CA HIS A 240 9.35 -22.69 9.31
C HIS A 240 9.26 -23.74 8.20
N THR A 241 8.64 -24.89 8.47
CA THR A 241 8.37 -25.90 7.42
C THR A 241 7.40 -25.35 6.38
N ARG A 242 6.31 -24.70 6.81
CA ARG A 242 5.32 -24.08 5.92
C ARG A 242 5.93 -23.02 5.02
N ALA A 243 6.78 -22.11 5.53
CA ALA A 243 7.45 -21.11 4.70
C ALA A 243 8.36 -21.75 3.63
N ARG A 244 9.14 -22.78 3.99
CA ARG A 244 9.99 -23.52 3.05
C ARG A 244 9.19 -24.33 2.02
N THR A 245 8.10 -24.98 2.43
CA THR A 245 7.21 -25.71 1.50
C THR A 245 6.41 -24.76 0.61
N THR A 246 5.96 -23.61 1.13
CA THR A 246 5.25 -22.58 0.37
C THR A 246 6.16 -21.95 -0.69
N MET A 247 7.42 -21.65 -0.38
CA MET A 247 8.34 -21.11 -1.38
C MET A 247 8.68 -22.13 -2.48
N ARG A 248 8.87 -23.41 -2.13
CA ARG A 248 9.06 -24.48 -3.11
C ARG A 248 7.81 -24.72 -3.95
N SER A 249 6.64 -24.73 -3.33
CA SER A 249 5.34 -24.87 -4.00
C SER A 249 5.04 -23.67 -4.89
N ALA A 250 5.40 -22.44 -4.50
CA ALA A 250 5.26 -21.24 -5.31
C ALA A 250 6.18 -21.27 -6.54
N LEU A 251 7.41 -21.77 -6.40
CA LEU A 251 8.32 -21.92 -7.54
C LEU A 251 7.83 -23.01 -8.52
N THR A 252 7.23 -24.08 -8.00
CA THR A 252 6.58 -25.11 -8.82
C THR A 252 5.30 -24.57 -9.47
N ALA A 253 4.51 -23.77 -8.75
CA ALA A 253 3.30 -23.12 -9.26
C ALA A 253 3.61 -22.07 -10.33
N LEU A 254 4.72 -21.32 -10.18
CA LEU A 254 5.22 -20.40 -11.19
C LEU A 254 5.57 -21.15 -12.48
N ARG A 255 6.12 -22.37 -12.38
CA ARG A 255 6.36 -23.25 -13.53
C ARG A 255 5.09 -23.84 -14.13
N SER A 256 3.99 -23.91 -13.39
CA SER A 256 2.70 -24.41 -13.89
C SER A 256 1.80 -23.31 -14.46
N LEU A 257 2.17 -22.04 -14.34
CA LEU A 257 1.40 -20.95 -14.94
C LEU A 257 1.54 -20.97 -16.48
N PRO A 258 0.46 -20.71 -17.23
CA PRO A 258 0.53 -20.58 -18.68
C PRO A 258 1.59 -19.54 -19.08
N ALA A 259 2.39 -19.85 -20.09
CA ALA A 259 3.52 -19.01 -20.52
C ALA A 259 3.13 -17.55 -20.76
N PHE A 260 1.90 -17.28 -21.20
CA PHE A 260 1.36 -15.94 -21.37
C PHE A 260 1.34 -15.09 -20.08
N PHE A 261 0.99 -15.67 -18.93
CA PHE A 261 1.02 -14.95 -17.65
C PHE A 261 2.46 -14.58 -17.25
N VAL A 262 3.41 -15.48 -17.48
CA VAL A 262 4.83 -15.24 -17.21
C VAL A 262 5.37 -14.16 -18.13
N VAL A 263 4.98 -14.16 -19.42
CA VAL A 263 5.36 -13.13 -20.39
C VAL A 263 4.78 -11.77 -20.00
N ILE A 264 3.50 -11.68 -19.64
CA ILE A 264 2.89 -10.42 -19.15
C ILE A 264 3.64 -9.91 -17.92
N ALA A 265 3.91 -10.77 -16.93
CA ALA A 265 4.65 -10.37 -15.75
C ALA A 265 6.08 -9.90 -16.10
N ALA A 266 6.74 -10.59 -17.04
CA ALA A 266 8.06 -10.20 -17.54
C ALA A 266 8.04 -8.82 -18.23
N THR A 267 6.98 -8.48 -18.96
CA THR A 267 6.86 -7.14 -19.58
C THR A 267 6.78 -6.00 -18.55
N GLN A 268 6.33 -6.28 -17.32
CA GLN A 268 6.27 -5.27 -16.26
C GLN A 268 7.66 -4.79 -15.82
N PHE A 269 8.70 -5.63 -15.95
CA PHE A 269 10.08 -5.25 -15.64
C PHE A 269 10.63 -4.17 -16.59
N TYR A 270 10.05 -4.03 -17.78
CA TYR A 270 10.50 -3.07 -18.78
C TYR A 270 9.73 -1.74 -18.75
N GLN A 271 8.83 -1.51 -17.79
CA GLN A 271 8.02 -0.31 -17.79
C GLN A 271 8.77 0.94 -17.30
N PRO A 272 8.93 1.99 -18.14
CA PRO A 272 9.59 3.23 -17.73
C PRO A 272 8.66 4.17 -16.93
N ILE A 273 7.42 3.74 -16.61
CA ILE A 273 6.39 4.59 -16.00
C ILE A 273 6.86 5.15 -14.65
N ALA A 274 7.54 4.34 -13.82
CA ALA A 274 8.04 4.79 -12.53
C ALA A 274 9.11 5.89 -12.67
N VAL A 275 10.02 5.73 -13.63
CA VAL A 275 11.07 6.72 -13.93
C VAL A 275 10.45 8.01 -14.46
N PHE A 276 9.50 7.88 -15.40
CA PHE A 276 8.76 9.01 -15.94
C PHE A 276 8.01 9.78 -14.84
N ASN A 277 7.35 9.08 -13.91
CA ASN A 277 6.61 9.72 -12.82
C ASN A 277 7.50 10.61 -11.93
N ASN A 278 8.75 10.21 -11.69
CA ASN A 278 9.71 10.97 -10.87
C ASN A 278 10.37 12.13 -11.65
N LEU A 279 10.56 11.99 -12.96
CA LEU A 279 11.25 12.99 -13.78
C LEU A 279 10.31 13.94 -14.55
N SER A 280 9.02 13.61 -14.65
CA SER A 280 8.03 14.36 -15.44
C SER A 280 7.96 15.84 -15.08
N ALA A 281 7.99 16.19 -13.79
CA ALA A 281 7.98 17.57 -13.33
C ALA A 281 9.20 18.37 -13.84
N ASP A 282 10.38 17.74 -13.87
CA ASP A 282 11.61 18.35 -14.38
C ASP A 282 11.59 18.53 -15.89
N VAL A 283 11.08 17.55 -16.63
CA VAL A 283 10.95 17.65 -18.11
C VAL A 283 10.04 18.83 -18.48
N ILE A 284 8.96 19.04 -17.72
CA ILE A 284 8.05 20.17 -17.95
C ILE A 284 8.70 21.50 -17.55
N ARG A 285 9.50 21.50 -16.48
CA ARG A 285 10.29 22.69 -16.09
C ARG A 285 11.35 23.04 -17.14
N TRP A 286 12.00 22.04 -17.75
CA TRP A 286 12.97 22.27 -18.82
C TRP A 286 12.36 22.95 -20.04
N LYS A 287 11.05 22.76 -20.27
CA LYS A 287 10.26 23.49 -21.28
C LYS A 287 9.89 24.92 -20.89
N GLY A 288 10.40 25.44 -19.76
CA GLY A 288 10.23 26.84 -19.34
C GLY A 288 9.04 27.12 -18.41
N GLN A 289 8.36 26.10 -17.89
CA GLN A 289 7.23 26.31 -16.96
C GLN A 289 7.68 26.56 -15.51
N SER A 290 6.85 27.31 -14.77
CA SER A 290 7.09 27.57 -13.35
C SER A 290 6.99 26.27 -12.52
N PRO A 291 7.68 26.18 -11.35
CA PRO A 291 7.68 24.96 -10.53
C PRO A 291 6.28 24.53 -10.07
N ARG A 292 5.39 25.50 -9.82
CA ARG A 292 3.99 25.23 -9.45
C ARG A 292 3.20 24.63 -10.62
N GLN A 293 3.34 25.19 -11.81
CA GLN A 293 2.69 24.67 -13.02
C GLN A 293 3.24 23.30 -13.42
N ALA A 294 4.55 23.06 -13.24
CA ALA A 294 5.17 21.76 -13.48
C ALA A 294 4.65 20.67 -12.52
N GLY A 295 4.45 21.00 -11.25
CA GLY A 295 3.82 20.10 -10.28
C GLY A 295 2.38 19.74 -10.67
N TRP A 296 1.58 20.73 -11.07
CA TRP A 296 0.20 20.53 -11.52
C TRP A 296 0.10 19.72 -12.83
N THR A 297 0.88 20.08 -13.84
CA THR A 297 0.85 19.39 -15.14
C THR A 297 1.37 17.95 -15.05
N SER A 298 2.40 17.69 -14.22
CA SER A 298 2.90 16.34 -13.98
C SER A 298 1.95 15.45 -13.18
N SER A 299 0.98 16.03 -12.46
CA SER A 299 -0.06 15.28 -11.74
C SER A 299 -1.18 14.81 -12.67
N LEU A 300 -1.47 15.54 -13.75
CA LEU A 300 -2.51 15.18 -14.73
C LEU A 300 -2.32 13.77 -15.33
N GLY A 301 -1.08 13.31 -15.47
CA GLY A 301 -0.79 11.94 -15.94
C GLY A 301 -1.34 10.83 -15.05
N GLN A 302 -1.64 11.13 -13.78
CA GLN A 302 -2.22 10.17 -12.83
C GLN A 302 -3.75 10.25 -12.76
N VAL A 303 -4.39 11.22 -13.43
CA VAL A 303 -5.85 11.42 -13.38
C VAL A 303 -6.61 10.34 -14.16
N ALA A 304 -6.13 9.94 -15.33
CA ALA A 304 -6.82 8.93 -16.13
C ALA A 304 -7.02 7.58 -15.38
N PRO A 305 -5.99 7.03 -14.70
CA PRO A 305 -6.17 5.85 -13.85
C PRO A 305 -7.24 5.97 -12.74
N ILE A 306 -7.55 7.18 -12.25
CA ILE A 306 -8.55 7.38 -11.18
C ILE A 306 -9.94 6.97 -11.66
N PHE A 307 -10.25 7.20 -12.94
CA PHE A 307 -11.56 6.86 -13.51
C PHE A 307 -11.56 5.50 -14.20
N VAL A 308 -10.46 5.14 -14.88
CA VAL A 308 -10.37 3.89 -15.63
C VAL A 308 -10.30 2.68 -14.70
N ALA A 309 -9.57 2.76 -13.57
CA ALA A 309 -9.44 1.61 -12.69
C ALA A 309 -10.78 1.19 -12.06
N PRO A 310 -11.58 2.07 -11.44
CA PRO A 310 -12.88 1.69 -10.89
C PRO A 310 -13.85 1.21 -11.97
N TRP A 311 -13.83 1.84 -13.16
CA TRP A 311 -14.68 1.43 -14.27
C TRP A 311 -14.38 -0.01 -14.72
N LEU A 312 -13.10 -0.37 -14.85
CA LEU A 312 -12.70 -1.75 -15.14
C LEU A 312 -13.10 -2.70 -14.00
N GLY A 313 -12.96 -2.26 -12.75
CA GLY A 313 -13.35 -3.03 -11.57
C GLY A 313 -14.85 -3.36 -11.47
N LEU A 314 -15.73 -2.68 -12.22
CA LEU A 314 -17.15 -3.02 -12.29
C LEU A 314 -17.42 -4.28 -13.12
N PHE A 315 -16.47 -4.68 -13.97
CA PHE A 315 -16.60 -5.86 -14.83
C PHE A 315 -16.03 -7.15 -14.20
N PHE A 316 -15.43 -7.07 -13.00
CA PHE A 316 -14.76 -8.16 -12.29
C PHE A 316 -15.22 -8.27 -10.84
#